data_AF-U1QAP3-F1
#
_entry.id   AF-U1QAP3-F1
#
_cell.length_a   1.000
_cell.length_b   1.000
_cell.length_c   1.000
_cell.angle_alpha   90.00
_cell.angle_beta   90.00
_cell.angle_gamma   90.00
#
_symmetry.space_group_name_H-M   'P 1'
#
loop_
_entity.id
_entity.type
_entity.pdbx_description
1 polymer ?
#
loop_
_entity_poly.entity_id
_entity_poly.type
_entity_poly.pdbx_seq_one_letter_code
_entity_poly.pdbx_strand_id
1 'polypeptide(L)'
;MGDVETLVLEAQTIADNYGFTISDDGTVTDPNPVKIQWYEKFSHSYADLNMSHLNSNDTKQQEKIDRETRLKECSDAVTSACNKATEVDNDYKTSLDNVANGQATEIEDFNDSTPGLSNLPPENASTEQVAAWWNSLTSSEKEEMVNSYPDRIGNLDGIDAVTRNEANRKRLSNDTQSYNDKKMEYERTISELENIQKDRLLTEDRPLTDSEQEELQFAKQSLESINSKLTELEAISTSLNKSSDTQLLLYDPATGENGHELTHAAISIGNVDTANHVATYVPGMTTNVTDSMENITNDMLNMKDDAEAVNAGSVATIGWIGYDCPPHPLTNNDWSVVGTGEAEMGGQSLARFTEGIQDSRNDGDVGVSSVHQSVIAHSYGSTTASYGVEQVRPGVVDDFCVFGSPGVKEGGWDMNVPEGHNYALGFSNDGVSGSYLGRDPVMDPDFKGLNPKDADTTKTGHSGYLVNGSHAQHEIAKVIVGKGGE
;
A
#
# COMPACT_ATOMS: atom_id res chain seq x y z
N MET A 1 -6.75 13.82 10.46
CA MET A 1 -7.43 15.01 11.00
C MET A 1 -7.60 14.78 12.50
N GLY A 2 -7.13 15.68 13.37
CA GLY A 2 -7.25 15.49 14.82
C GLY A 2 -8.70 15.61 15.30
N ASP A 3 -9.07 14.98 16.43
CA ASP A 3 -10.45 15.04 16.97
C ASP A 3 -10.98 16.47 17.12
N VAL A 4 -10.14 17.41 17.54
CA VAL A 4 -10.48 18.85 17.64
C VAL A 4 -10.79 19.44 16.27
N GLU A 5 -9.99 19.11 15.26
CA GLU A 5 -10.13 19.63 13.89
C GLU A 5 -11.42 19.14 13.23
N THR A 6 -11.78 17.88 13.45
CA THR A 6 -13.07 17.30 13.01
C THR A 6 -14.25 18.06 13.63
N LEU A 7 -14.23 18.32 14.94
CA LEU A 7 -15.29 19.05 15.64
C LEU A 7 -15.40 20.51 15.19
N VAL A 8 -14.26 21.15 14.89
CA VAL A 8 -14.23 22.50 14.32
C VAL A 8 -14.85 22.51 12.93
N LEU A 9 -14.52 21.54 12.08
CA LEU A 9 -15.05 21.43 10.73
C LEU A 9 -16.58 21.21 10.74
N GLU A 10 -17.09 20.40 11.67
CA GLU A 10 -18.52 20.19 11.88
C GLU A 10 -19.22 21.50 12.25
N ALA A 11 -18.70 22.23 13.24
CA ALA A 11 -19.25 23.52 13.65
C ALA A 11 -19.26 24.55 12.51
N GLN A 12 -18.15 24.63 11.76
CA GLN A 12 -18.00 25.54 10.62
C GLN A 12 -18.99 25.19 9.50
N THR A 13 -19.17 23.91 9.20
CA THR A 13 -20.12 23.43 8.18
C THR A 13 -21.55 23.81 8.52
N ILE A 14 -21.96 23.67 9.79
CA ILE A 14 -23.31 24.09 10.23
C ILE A 14 -23.45 25.61 10.11
N ALA A 15 -22.44 26.37 10.52
CA ALA A 15 -22.46 27.83 10.46
C ALA A 15 -22.56 28.34 9.01
N ASP A 16 -21.78 27.79 8.09
CA ASP A 16 -21.76 28.19 6.68
C ASP A 16 -23.08 27.86 5.98
N ASN A 17 -23.66 26.69 6.26
CA ASN A 17 -24.94 26.27 5.67
C ASN A 17 -26.12 27.16 6.08
N TYR A 18 -26.11 27.66 7.32
CA TYR A 18 -27.22 28.45 7.89
C TYR A 18 -26.92 29.94 8.04
N GLY A 19 -25.73 30.39 7.60
CA GLY A 19 -25.26 31.77 7.72
C GLY A 19 -25.18 32.25 9.18
N PHE A 20 -24.79 31.38 10.11
CA PHE A 20 -24.52 31.75 11.50
C PHE A 20 -23.15 32.41 11.63
N THR A 21 -22.92 33.10 12.74
CA THR A 21 -21.62 33.71 13.06
C THR A 21 -21.09 33.10 14.35
N ILE A 22 -19.89 32.51 14.27
CA ILE A 22 -19.11 32.04 15.42
C ILE A 22 -18.13 33.17 15.78
N SER A 23 -18.21 33.68 17.01
CA SER A 23 -17.33 34.75 17.49
C SER A 23 -16.03 34.18 18.07
N ASP A 24 -15.00 35.01 18.25
CA ASP A 24 -13.70 34.62 18.82
C ASP A 24 -13.81 33.97 20.22
N ASP A 25 -14.87 34.27 20.96
CA ASP A 25 -15.15 33.69 22.28
C ASP A 25 -15.96 32.38 22.24
N GLY A 26 -16.22 31.84 21.04
CA GLY A 26 -17.02 30.63 20.83
C GLY A 26 -18.53 30.87 20.80
N THR A 27 -19.01 32.11 20.93
CA THR A 27 -20.45 32.40 20.88
C THR A 27 -20.98 32.26 19.46
N VAL A 28 -21.97 31.38 19.27
CA VAL A 28 -22.70 31.23 18.00
C VAL A 28 -23.93 32.12 18.00
N THR A 29 -24.05 32.97 16.98
CA THR A 29 -25.19 33.88 16.81
C THR A 29 -25.85 33.72 15.46
N ASP A 30 -27.15 34.00 15.46
CA ASP A 30 -27.93 34.10 14.25
C ASP A 30 -28.07 35.57 13.81
N PRO A 31 -27.42 36.01 12.72
CA PRO A 31 -27.57 37.38 12.20
C PRO A 31 -28.90 37.64 11.48
N ASN A 32 -29.63 36.60 11.06
CA ASN A 32 -30.82 36.69 10.20
C ASN A 32 -32.06 35.96 10.79
N PRO A 33 -32.41 36.13 12.08
CA PRO A 33 -33.43 35.29 12.72
C PRO A 33 -34.80 35.46 12.06
N VAL A 34 -35.53 34.35 11.92
CA VAL A 34 -36.88 34.34 11.34
C VAL A 34 -37.82 35.12 12.25
N LYS A 35 -38.24 36.31 11.81
CA LYS A 35 -39.15 37.20 12.56
C LYS A 35 -40.60 36.84 12.25
N ILE A 36 -41.33 36.41 13.28
CA ILE A 36 -42.79 36.20 13.23
C ILE A 36 -43.46 37.40 13.91
N GLN A 37 -44.31 38.13 13.18
CA GLN A 37 -45.00 39.30 13.73
C GLN A 37 -45.99 38.88 14.82
N TRP A 38 -46.15 39.70 15.86
CA TRP A 38 -46.93 39.32 17.04
C TRP A 38 -48.42 39.04 16.72
N TYR A 39 -49.00 39.67 15.69
CA TYR A 39 -50.37 39.41 15.26
C TYR A 39 -50.52 38.10 14.47
N GLU A 40 -49.45 37.58 13.87
CA GLU A 40 -49.44 36.29 13.14
C GLU A 40 -49.42 35.09 14.09
N LYS A 41 -49.04 35.29 15.36
CA LYS A 41 -49.11 34.27 16.42
C LYS A 41 -50.53 34.02 16.96
N PHE A 42 -51.46 34.96 16.76
CA PHE A 42 -52.82 34.92 17.33
C PHE A 42 -53.93 34.64 16.30
N SER A 43 -53.61 34.39 15.02
CA SER A 43 -54.60 34.18 13.96
C SER A 43 -55.39 32.85 14.05
N HIS A 44 -55.22 32.07 15.13
CA HIS A 44 -55.95 30.83 15.36
C HIS A 44 -57.29 30.99 16.11
N SER A 45 -57.85 32.20 16.18
CA SER A 45 -59.21 32.42 16.69
C SER A 45 -59.93 33.45 15.83
N TYR A 46 -60.90 32.99 15.03
CA TYR A 46 -61.76 33.72 14.07
C TYR A 46 -61.20 33.97 12.65
N ALA A 47 -61.09 32.94 11.80
CA ALA A 47 -61.33 33.05 10.34
C ALA A 47 -61.31 31.68 9.59
N ASP A 48 -62.39 30.90 9.68
CA ASP A 48 -62.65 29.72 8.82
C ASP A 48 -63.21 30.07 7.42
N LEU A 49 -62.80 31.21 6.83
CA LEU A 49 -63.38 31.69 5.55
C LEU A 49 -62.36 32.42 4.63
N ASN A 50 -61.15 31.88 4.42
CA ASN A 50 -60.40 32.08 3.15
C ASN A 50 -59.15 31.17 3.07
N MET A 51 -59.22 30.13 2.23
CA MET A 51 -58.20 29.08 2.06
C MET A 51 -57.09 29.46 1.07
N SER A 52 -56.31 30.50 1.33
CA SER A 52 -55.10 30.79 0.51
C SER A 52 -53.87 31.30 1.28
N HIS A 53 -53.95 31.49 2.60
CA HIS A 53 -52.85 32.10 3.39
C HIS A 53 -52.30 31.22 4.52
N LEU A 54 -52.79 29.99 4.71
CA LEU A 54 -52.35 29.12 5.80
C LEU A 54 -51.00 28.42 5.54
N ASN A 55 -50.64 28.17 4.29
CA ASN A 55 -49.39 27.46 3.97
C ASN A 55 -48.11 28.25 4.33
N SER A 56 -48.09 29.58 4.20
CA SER A 56 -46.86 30.35 4.41
C SER A 56 -46.46 30.52 5.87
N ASN A 57 -47.43 30.45 6.79
CA ASN A 57 -47.18 30.66 8.22
C ASN A 57 -46.63 29.39 8.88
N ASP A 58 -47.16 28.22 8.51
CA ASP A 58 -46.61 26.93 8.94
C ASP A 58 -45.18 26.74 8.43
N THR A 59 -44.88 27.15 7.19
CA THR A 59 -43.52 27.10 6.64
C THR A 59 -42.55 28.01 7.39
N LYS A 60 -42.92 29.27 7.70
CA LYS A 60 -42.06 30.19 8.47
C LYS A 60 -41.85 29.75 9.92
N GLN A 61 -42.87 29.15 10.53
CA GLN A 61 -42.75 28.64 11.89
C GLN A 61 -41.87 27.39 11.94
N GLN A 62 -41.96 26.53 10.93
CA GLN A 62 -41.07 25.37 10.78
C GLN A 62 -39.62 25.79 10.50
N GLU A 63 -39.41 26.77 9.61
CA GLU A 63 -38.09 27.35 9.31
C GLU A 63 -37.45 27.98 10.55
N LYS A 64 -38.26 28.67 11.37
CA LYS A 64 -37.80 29.23 12.64
C LYS A 64 -37.32 28.13 13.60
N ILE A 65 -38.09 27.05 13.75
CA ILE A 65 -37.75 25.93 14.64
C ILE A 65 -36.49 25.21 14.13
N ASP A 66 -36.37 25.00 12.82
CA ASP A 66 -35.19 24.39 12.19
C ASP A 66 -33.93 25.23 12.47
N ARG A 67 -33.99 26.55 12.23
CA ARG A 67 -32.86 27.46 12.56
C ARG A 67 -32.50 27.47 14.03
N GLU A 68 -33.48 27.54 14.93
CA GLU A 68 -33.22 27.53 16.37
C GLU A 68 -32.57 26.21 16.82
N THR A 69 -32.95 25.09 16.19
CA THR A 69 -32.34 23.77 16.44
C THR A 69 -30.90 23.73 15.94
N ARG A 70 -30.66 24.19 14.71
CA ARG A 70 -29.33 24.19 14.08
C ARG A 70 -28.36 25.17 14.71
N LEU A 71 -28.86 26.31 15.19
CA LEU A 71 -28.08 27.26 15.97
C LEU A 71 -27.56 26.60 17.26
N LYS A 72 -28.41 25.79 17.91
CA LYS A 72 -28.01 25.03 19.09
C LYS A 72 -27.00 23.93 18.75
N GLU A 73 -27.22 23.15 17.69
CA GLU A 73 -26.27 22.12 17.24
C GLU A 73 -24.89 22.72 16.94
N CYS A 74 -24.84 23.86 16.24
CA CYS A 74 -23.59 24.59 15.99
C CYS A 74 -22.92 25.01 17.31
N SER A 75 -23.68 25.55 18.26
CA SER A 75 -23.16 25.93 19.58
C SER A 75 -22.64 24.74 20.39
N ASP A 76 -23.31 23.59 20.31
CA ASP A 76 -22.92 22.36 21.00
C ASP A 76 -21.63 21.78 20.36
N ALA A 77 -21.48 21.86 19.03
CA ALA A 77 -20.27 21.47 18.31
C ALA A 77 -19.07 22.36 18.67
N VAL A 78 -19.23 23.70 18.71
CA VAL A 78 -18.19 24.62 19.17
C VAL A 78 -17.78 24.31 20.61
N THR A 79 -18.76 24.09 21.49
CA THR A 79 -18.49 23.73 22.90
C THR A 79 -17.70 22.42 23.01
N SER A 80 -18.03 21.42 22.19
CA SER A 80 -17.34 20.14 22.16
C SER A 80 -15.90 20.29 21.67
N ALA A 81 -15.67 21.09 20.62
CA ALA A 81 -14.33 21.41 20.15
C ALA A 81 -13.48 22.09 21.22
N CYS A 82 -14.02 23.11 21.91
CA CYS A 82 -13.31 23.82 22.99
C CYS A 82 -13.00 22.91 24.18
N ASN A 83 -13.94 22.05 24.57
CA ASN A 83 -13.73 21.08 25.65
C ASN A 83 -12.63 20.08 25.29
N LYS A 84 -12.64 19.56 24.07
CA LYS A 84 -11.60 18.62 23.62
C LYS A 84 -10.24 19.29 23.51
N ALA A 85 -10.17 20.53 23.04
CA ALA A 85 -8.93 21.31 23.05
C ALA A 85 -8.40 21.54 24.48
N THR A 86 -9.29 21.85 25.43
CA THR A 86 -8.92 22.04 26.84
C THR A 86 -8.45 20.75 27.50
N GLU A 87 -9.05 19.61 27.16
CA GLU A 87 -8.62 18.28 27.60
C GLU A 87 -7.19 18.01 27.12
N VAL A 88 -6.94 18.17 25.82
CA VAL A 88 -5.61 18.00 25.20
C VAL A 88 -4.58 18.92 25.85
N ASP A 89 -4.91 20.20 26.10
CA ASP A 89 -4.00 21.15 26.76
C ASP A 89 -3.65 20.73 28.20
N ASN A 90 -4.63 20.23 28.96
CA ASN A 90 -4.41 19.80 30.34
C ASN A 90 -3.60 18.50 30.42
N ASP A 91 -3.85 17.57 29.50
CA ASP A 91 -3.08 16.33 29.39
C ASP A 91 -1.62 16.66 29.04
N TYR A 92 -1.41 17.53 28.04
CA TYR A 92 -0.09 18.00 27.64
C TYR A 92 0.66 18.69 28.80
N LYS A 93 -0.02 19.55 29.55
CA LYS A 93 0.55 20.20 30.74
C LYS A 93 0.94 19.18 31.80
N THR A 94 0.09 18.20 32.08
CA THR A 94 0.35 17.15 33.08
C THR A 94 1.58 16.34 32.70
N SER A 95 1.73 15.98 31.43
CA SER A 95 2.91 15.29 30.91
C SER A 95 4.18 16.13 31.08
N LEU A 96 4.15 17.42 30.72
CA LEU A 96 5.31 18.32 30.91
C LEU A 96 5.71 18.46 32.38
N ASP A 97 4.74 18.54 33.30
CA ASP A 97 5.00 18.61 34.73
C ASP A 97 5.65 17.32 35.24
N ASN A 98 5.24 16.14 34.75
CA ASN A 98 5.84 14.85 35.12
C ASN A 98 7.30 14.72 34.64
N VAL A 99 7.59 15.17 33.42
CA VAL A 99 8.95 15.23 32.86
C VAL A 99 9.83 16.20 33.67
N ALA A 100 9.33 17.41 33.94
CA ALA A 100 10.06 18.44 34.68
C ALA A 100 10.42 18.00 36.10
N ASN A 101 9.59 17.16 36.72
CA ASN A 101 9.80 16.63 38.07
C ASN A 101 10.58 15.30 38.11
N GLY A 102 11.03 14.78 36.96
CA GLY A 102 11.78 13.53 36.88
C GLY A 102 10.97 12.31 37.37
N GLN A 103 9.64 12.37 37.26
CA GLN A 103 8.71 11.33 37.71
C GLN A 103 8.23 10.43 36.56
N ALA A 104 8.70 10.66 35.34
CA ALA A 104 8.47 9.75 34.22
C ALA A 104 9.24 8.44 34.45
N THR A 105 8.53 7.39 34.88
CA THR A 105 9.09 6.05 35.12
C THR A 105 8.56 4.98 34.17
N GLU A 106 7.69 5.35 33.23
CA GLU A 106 7.07 4.43 32.27
C GLU A 106 7.53 4.76 30.85
N ILE A 107 7.78 3.70 30.07
CA ILE A 107 8.06 3.76 28.64
C ILE A 107 6.70 3.98 27.98
N GLU A 108 6.52 5.15 27.37
CA GLU A 108 5.30 5.56 26.67
C GLU A 108 4.93 4.56 25.54
N ASP A 109 3.63 4.25 25.38
CA ASP A 109 3.09 3.41 24.30
C ASP A 109 2.31 4.25 23.26
N PHE A 110 1.87 3.64 22.15
CA PHE A 110 1.10 4.29 21.06
C PHE A 110 -0.22 4.97 21.47
N ASN A 111 -0.65 4.80 22.71
CA ASN A 111 -1.81 5.41 23.33
C ASN A 111 -1.48 6.64 24.21
N ASP A 112 -0.19 7.01 24.35
CA ASP A 112 0.23 8.15 25.18
C ASP A 112 0.44 9.44 24.37
N SER A 113 0.02 10.57 24.94
CA SER A 113 -0.18 11.84 24.23
C SER A 113 1.05 12.78 24.10
N THR A 114 2.28 12.34 24.43
CA THR A 114 3.48 13.22 24.43
C THR A 114 4.81 12.46 24.24
N PRO A 115 5.95 13.13 23.94
CA PRO A 115 7.02 12.54 23.13
C PRO A 115 8.21 11.96 23.92
N GLY A 116 8.32 10.64 23.84
CA GLY A 116 9.48 9.80 24.10
C GLY A 116 9.59 8.77 22.98
N LEU A 117 9.88 9.23 21.76
CA LEU A 117 9.94 8.36 20.58
C LEU A 117 11.20 7.50 20.54
N SER A 118 11.07 6.26 21.01
CA SER A 118 11.88 5.12 20.55
C SER A 118 11.18 3.78 20.80
N ASN A 119 10.00 3.59 20.21
CA ASN A 119 9.32 2.28 20.05
C ASN A 119 8.87 2.11 18.59
N LEU A 120 8.91 0.87 18.07
CA LEU A 120 8.38 0.53 16.74
C LEU A 120 6.85 0.67 16.70
N PRO A 121 6.25 1.08 15.57
CA PRO A 121 4.81 1.01 15.36
C PRO A 121 4.20 -0.36 15.66
N PRO A 122 2.99 -0.42 16.24
CA PRO A 122 2.29 -1.69 16.43
C PRO A 122 2.03 -2.32 15.06
N GLU A 123 1.93 -3.64 15.01
CA GLU A 123 1.81 -4.38 13.74
C GLU A 123 0.57 -3.98 12.93
N ASN A 124 -0.48 -3.50 13.59
CA ASN A 124 -1.71 -3.04 12.97
C ASN A 124 -1.77 -1.53 12.70
N ALA A 125 -0.67 -0.78 12.88
CA ALA A 125 -0.64 0.65 12.55
C ALA A 125 -1.00 0.88 11.08
N SER A 126 -1.76 1.95 10.81
CA SER A 126 -2.01 2.41 9.44
C SER A 126 -0.74 3.02 8.85
N THR A 127 -0.70 3.15 7.52
CA THR A 127 0.43 3.74 6.81
C THR A 127 0.60 5.23 7.14
N GLU A 128 -0.49 5.96 7.43
CA GLU A 128 -0.42 7.34 7.93
C GLU A 128 0.18 7.42 9.33
N GLN A 129 -0.18 6.48 10.22
CA GLN A 129 0.39 6.43 11.57
C GLN A 129 1.88 6.13 11.51
N VAL A 130 2.30 5.20 10.65
CA VAL A 130 3.73 4.93 10.40
C VAL A 130 4.44 6.17 9.85
N ALA A 131 3.87 6.84 8.85
CA ALA A 131 4.49 8.02 8.26
C ALA A 131 4.62 9.17 9.27
N ALA A 132 3.57 9.43 10.07
CA ALA A 132 3.61 10.43 11.13
C ALA A 132 4.65 10.09 12.21
N TRP A 133 4.71 8.82 12.63
CA TRP A 133 5.74 8.33 13.54
C TRP A 133 7.13 8.53 12.96
N TRP A 134 7.38 8.10 11.72
CA TRP A 134 8.67 8.25 11.08
C TRP A 134 9.09 9.72 10.98
N ASN A 135 8.19 10.61 10.56
CA ASN A 135 8.46 12.04 10.43
C ASN A 135 8.68 12.76 11.77
N SER A 136 8.18 12.19 12.86
CA SER A 136 8.43 12.72 14.21
C SER A 136 9.83 12.41 14.75
N LEU A 137 10.51 11.40 14.18
CA LEU A 137 11.87 11.02 14.60
C LEU A 137 12.91 12.02 14.10
N THR A 138 13.88 12.35 14.96
CA THR A 138 15.09 13.06 14.58
C THR A 138 15.94 12.21 13.63
N SER A 139 16.84 12.84 12.87
CA SER A 139 17.74 12.11 11.96
C SER A 139 18.58 11.04 12.67
N SER A 140 19.00 11.29 13.92
CA SER A 140 19.76 10.32 14.71
C SER A 140 18.91 9.14 15.18
N GLU A 141 17.63 9.37 15.52
CA GLU A 141 16.70 8.28 15.85
C GLU A 141 16.37 7.45 14.61
N LYS A 142 16.13 8.09 13.46
CA LYS A 142 15.94 7.40 12.17
C LYS A 142 17.12 6.49 11.84
N GLU A 143 18.35 7.01 11.96
CA GLU A 143 19.58 6.25 11.73
C GLU A 143 19.72 5.07 12.69
N GLU A 144 19.41 5.27 13.99
CA GLU A 144 19.41 4.18 14.98
C GLU A 144 18.38 3.10 14.63
N MET A 145 17.16 3.47 14.22
CA MET A 145 16.12 2.53 13.82
C MET A 145 16.52 1.71 12.60
N VAL A 146 17.06 2.34 11.55
CA VAL A 146 17.61 1.65 10.37
C VAL A 146 18.74 0.69 10.77
N ASN A 147 19.55 1.08 11.76
CA ASN A 147 20.70 0.29 12.17
C ASN A 147 20.33 -0.93 13.02
N SER A 148 19.37 -0.76 13.92
CA SER A 148 18.99 -1.76 14.92
C SER A 148 17.84 -2.66 14.46
N TYR A 149 16.96 -2.18 13.57
CA TYR A 149 15.78 -2.91 13.09
C TYR A 149 15.60 -2.86 11.55
N PRO A 150 16.63 -3.21 10.75
CA PRO A 150 16.55 -3.08 9.29
C PRO A 150 15.45 -3.94 8.65
N ASP A 151 15.11 -5.08 9.25
CA ASP A 151 14.00 -5.96 8.84
C ASP A 151 12.63 -5.35 9.05
N ARG A 152 12.47 -4.53 10.09
CA ARG A 152 11.22 -3.83 10.38
C ARG A 152 11.11 -2.58 9.52
N ILE A 153 12.14 -1.73 9.52
CA ILE A 153 12.14 -0.44 8.81
C ILE A 153 12.08 -0.62 7.30
N GLY A 154 12.79 -1.61 6.77
CA GLY A 154 12.80 -1.88 5.33
C GLY A 154 11.43 -2.25 4.74
N ASN A 155 10.60 -2.93 5.53
CA ASN A 155 9.31 -3.44 5.08
C ASN A 155 8.11 -2.62 5.58
N LEU A 156 8.32 -1.53 6.33
CA LEU A 156 7.23 -0.77 6.93
C LEU A 156 6.67 0.27 5.94
N ASP A 157 5.45 0.01 5.45
CA ASP A 157 4.73 0.93 4.57
C ASP A 157 4.38 2.23 5.31
N GLY A 158 4.72 3.37 4.69
CA GLY A 158 4.65 4.71 5.30
C GLY A 158 6.04 5.32 5.57
N ILE A 159 7.11 4.53 5.46
CA ILE A 159 8.50 5.03 5.46
C ILE A 159 8.95 5.37 4.04
N ASP A 160 9.73 6.44 3.87
CA ASP A 160 10.29 6.86 2.58
C ASP A 160 11.13 5.77 1.91
N ALA A 161 11.07 5.72 0.58
CA ALA A 161 11.68 4.66 -0.23
C ALA A 161 13.20 4.65 -0.13
N VAL A 162 13.86 5.80 0.04
CA VAL A 162 15.31 5.89 0.30
C VAL A 162 15.68 5.16 1.59
N THR A 163 14.97 5.40 2.68
CA THR A 163 15.20 4.72 3.97
C THR A 163 14.90 3.23 3.85
N ARG A 164 13.76 2.85 3.25
CA ARG A 164 13.42 1.42 3.05
C ARG A 164 14.50 0.70 2.27
N ASN A 165 15.01 1.33 1.21
CA ASN A 165 16.13 0.84 0.42
C ASN A 165 17.41 0.65 1.23
N GLU A 166 17.78 1.62 2.08
CA GLU A 166 18.96 1.50 2.95
C GLU A 166 18.82 0.32 3.92
N ALA A 167 17.70 0.26 4.63
CA ALA A 167 17.40 -0.79 5.59
C ALA A 167 17.37 -2.19 4.94
N ASN A 168 16.66 -2.33 3.81
CA ASN A 168 16.57 -3.61 3.10
C ASN A 168 17.91 -4.05 2.49
N ARG A 169 18.71 -3.14 1.92
CA ARG A 169 20.05 -3.49 1.41
C ARG A 169 20.99 -3.90 2.54
N LYS A 170 20.90 -3.26 3.71
CA LYS A 170 21.63 -3.68 4.90
C LYS A 170 21.20 -5.07 5.36
N ARG A 171 19.89 -5.34 5.46
CA ARG A 171 19.35 -6.68 5.77
C ARG A 171 19.84 -7.72 4.77
N LEU A 172 19.69 -7.46 3.48
CA LEU A 172 20.13 -8.35 2.40
C LEU A 172 21.63 -8.71 2.52
N SER A 173 22.47 -7.72 2.81
CA SER A 173 23.90 -7.95 3.03
C SER A 173 24.18 -8.82 4.26
N ASN A 174 23.48 -8.56 5.38
CA ASN A 174 23.63 -9.33 6.61
C ASN A 174 23.18 -10.78 6.43
N ASP A 175 22.04 -10.99 5.77
CA ASP A 175 21.49 -12.32 5.51
C ASP A 175 22.40 -13.10 4.54
N THR A 176 22.90 -12.44 3.50
CA THR A 176 23.89 -13.04 2.57
C THR A 176 25.15 -13.48 3.31
N GLN A 177 25.70 -12.65 4.19
CA GLN A 177 26.88 -13.01 4.98
C GLN A 177 26.58 -14.18 5.92
N SER A 178 25.47 -14.12 6.65
CA SER A 178 25.02 -15.18 7.57
C SER A 178 24.85 -16.53 6.86
N TYR A 179 24.27 -16.55 5.66
CA TYR A 179 24.12 -17.77 4.89
C TYR A 179 25.44 -18.29 4.32
N ASN A 180 26.35 -17.43 3.89
CA ASN A 180 27.69 -17.84 3.46
C ASN A 180 28.51 -18.44 4.61
N ASP A 181 28.42 -17.88 5.81
CA ASP A 181 29.11 -18.43 6.99
C ASP A 181 28.57 -19.82 7.35
N LYS A 182 27.24 -19.99 7.37
CA LYS A 182 26.61 -21.31 7.57
C LYS A 182 26.95 -22.30 6.45
N LYS A 183 27.02 -21.83 5.20
CA LYS A 183 27.44 -22.66 4.06
C LYS A 183 28.84 -23.23 4.29
N MET A 184 29.81 -22.37 4.65
CA MET A 184 31.18 -22.81 4.94
C MET A 184 31.24 -23.81 6.11
N GLU A 185 30.42 -23.60 7.15
CA GLU A 185 30.32 -24.53 8.27
C GLU A 185 29.82 -25.91 7.82
N TYR A 186 28.72 -25.98 7.07
CA TYR A 186 28.19 -27.27 6.60
C TYR A 186 29.10 -27.95 5.57
N GLU A 187 29.72 -27.21 4.66
CA GLU A 187 30.70 -27.76 3.71
C GLU A 187 31.91 -28.38 4.44
N ARG A 188 32.37 -27.75 5.52
CA ARG A 188 33.42 -28.29 6.40
C ARG A 188 32.97 -29.57 7.08
N THR A 189 31.78 -29.60 7.70
CA THR A 189 31.22 -30.80 8.35
C THR A 189 31.07 -31.96 7.37
N ILE A 190 30.53 -31.70 6.18
CA ILE A 190 30.39 -32.70 5.11
C ILE A 190 31.75 -33.25 4.72
N SER A 191 32.73 -32.38 4.47
CA SER A 191 34.09 -32.79 4.08
C SER A 191 34.78 -33.62 5.16
N GLU A 192 34.62 -33.25 6.43
CA GLU A 192 35.20 -34.00 7.56
C GLU A 192 34.60 -35.40 7.69
N LEU A 193 33.26 -35.52 7.64
CA LEU A 193 32.57 -36.80 7.75
C LEU A 193 32.81 -37.72 6.53
N GLU A 194 32.89 -37.16 5.32
CA GLU A 194 33.23 -37.94 4.12
C GLU A 194 34.67 -38.45 4.15
N ASN A 195 35.61 -37.65 4.69
CA ASN A 195 36.98 -38.10 4.90
C ASN A 195 37.07 -39.20 5.98
N ILE A 196 36.37 -39.05 7.10
CA ILE A 196 36.28 -40.08 8.14
C ILE A 196 35.70 -41.38 7.57
N GLN A 197 34.62 -41.28 6.79
CA GLN A 197 34.00 -42.43 6.14
C GLN A 197 35.00 -43.15 5.24
N LYS A 198 35.69 -42.39 4.38
CA LYS A 198 36.69 -42.93 3.46
C LYS A 198 37.83 -43.62 4.20
N ASP A 199 38.38 -43.00 5.23
CA ASP A 199 39.49 -43.55 5.99
C ASP A 199 39.08 -44.85 6.71
N ARG A 200 37.94 -44.87 7.41
CA ARG A 200 37.47 -46.07 8.12
C ARG A 200 37.13 -47.23 7.19
N LEU A 201 36.55 -46.95 6.02
CA LEU A 201 36.33 -47.98 5.01
C LEU A 201 37.66 -48.56 4.49
N LEU A 202 38.72 -47.76 4.41
CA LEU A 202 40.05 -48.22 3.97
C LEU A 202 40.84 -48.94 5.07
N THR A 203 40.78 -48.48 6.32
CA THR A 203 41.64 -48.96 7.41
C THR A 203 40.98 -49.97 8.33
N GLU A 204 39.65 -49.91 8.47
CA GLU A 204 38.89 -50.65 9.48
C GLU A 204 37.74 -51.51 8.90
N ASP A 205 37.43 -51.37 7.60
CA ASP A 205 36.25 -51.97 6.95
C ASP A 205 34.95 -51.64 7.70
N ARG A 206 34.86 -50.41 8.22
CA ARG A 206 33.74 -49.94 9.05
C ARG A 206 33.10 -48.68 8.44
N PRO A 207 31.77 -48.61 8.32
CA PRO A 207 31.09 -47.39 7.89
C PRO A 207 31.06 -46.33 9.01
N LEU A 208 30.55 -45.14 8.68
CA LEU A 208 30.12 -44.16 9.69
C LEU A 208 29.11 -44.78 10.64
N THR A 209 29.14 -44.35 11.90
CA THR A 209 28.10 -44.65 12.88
C THR A 209 26.77 -44.01 12.49
N ASP A 210 25.66 -44.52 13.02
CA ASP A 210 24.33 -43.98 12.71
C ASP A 210 24.24 -42.48 13.01
N SER A 211 24.81 -42.02 14.14
CA SER A 211 24.87 -40.59 14.49
C SER A 211 25.67 -39.74 13.51
N GLU A 212 26.80 -40.24 13.01
CA GLU A 212 27.62 -39.53 12.00
C GLU A 212 26.91 -39.51 10.63
N GLN A 213 26.15 -40.55 10.31
CA GLN A 213 25.33 -40.58 9.09
C GLN A 213 24.17 -39.57 9.16
N GLU A 214 23.49 -39.49 10.30
CA GLU A 214 22.45 -38.50 10.56
C GLU A 214 23.01 -37.07 10.48
N GLU A 215 24.18 -36.82 11.08
CA GLU A 215 24.86 -35.52 11.00
C GLU A 215 25.23 -35.15 9.55
N LEU A 216 25.80 -36.10 8.80
CA LEU A 216 26.15 -35.88 7.39
C LEU A 216 24.90 -35.58 6.54
N GLN A 217 23.81 -36.30 6.78
CA GLN A 217 22.56 -36.09 6.07
C GLN A 217 21.95 -34.72 6.39
N PHE A 218 21.92 -34.36 7.68
CA PHE A 218 21.44 -33.05 8.14
C PHE A 218 22.26 -31.91 7.54
N ALA A 219 23.59 -32.04 7.53
CA ALA A 219 24.48 -31.03 6.95
C ALA A 219 24.25 -30.89 5.43
N LYS A 220 24.07 -31.99 4.70
CA LYS A 220 23.75 -31.96 3.25
C LYS A 220 22.42 -31.28 2.96
N GLN A 221 21.37 -31.61 3.71
CA GLN A 221 20.05 -31.00 3.55
C GLN A 221 20.07 -29.51 3.91
N SER A 222 20.79 -29.14 4.98
CA SER A 222 20.96 -27.75 5.38
C SER A 222 21.73 -26.93 4.35
N LEU A 223 22.78 -27.52 3.76
CA LEU A 223 23.55 -26.90 2.68
C LEU A 223 22.70 -26.69 1.42
N GLU A 224 21.85 -27.65 1.05
CA GLU A 224 20.90 -27.50 -0.06
C GLU A 224 19.93 -26.33 0.19
N SER A 225 19.31 -26.28 1.37
CA SER A 225 18.42 -25.18 1.76
C SER A 225 19.13 -23.81 1.74
N ILE A 226 20.37 -23.74 2.25
CA ILE A 226 21.17 -22.51 2.23
C ILE A 226 21.52 -22.08 0.81
N ASN A 227 21.87 -23.02 -0.08
CA ASN A 227 22.15 -22.68 -1.48
C ASN A 227 20.91 -22.14 -2.19
N SER A 228 19.72 -22.69 -1.93
CA SER A 228 18.46 -22.12 -2.46
C SER A 228 18.25 -20.69 -1.97
N LYS A 229 18.43 -20.43 -0.67
CA LYS A 229 18.33 -19.07 -0.10
C LYS A 229 19.35 -18.11 -0.71
N LEU A 230 20.60 -18.53 -0.87
CA LEU A 230 21.63 -17.70 -1.51
C LEU A 230 21.31 -17.39 -2.98
N THR A 231 20.72 -18.34 -3.70
CA THR A 231 20.27 -18.13 -5.09
C THR A 231 19.19 -17.06 -5.17
N GLU A 232 18.26 -17.08 -4.22
CA GLU A 232 17.21 -16.05 -4.09
C GLU A 232 17.79 -14.66 -3.79
N LEU A 233 18.74 -14.56 -2.85
CA LEU A 233 19.40 -13.29 -2.54
C LEU A 233 20.26 -12.78 -3.70
N GLU A 234 20.83 -13.69 -4.49
CA GLU A 234 21.56 -13.37 -5.72
C GLU A 234 20.62 -12.80 -6.79
N ALA A 235 19.39 -13.33 -6.91
CA ALA A 235 18.38 -12.78 -7.83
C ALA A 235 18.00 -11.33 -7.47
N ILE A 236 17.80 -11.03 -6.18
CA ILE A 236 17.59 -9.65 -5.70
C ILE A 236 18.82 -8.78 -6.00
N SER A 237 20.01 -9.24 -5.62
CA SER A 237 21.27 -8.49 -5.81
C SER A 237 21.55 -8.18 -7.28
N THR A 238 21.32 -9.15 -8.17
CA THR A 238 21.49 -9.00 -9.63
C THR A 238 20.49 -7.99 -10.19
N SER A 239 19.24 -8.03 -9.71
CA SER A 239 18.20 -7.08 -10.10
C SER A 239 18.53 -5.66 -9.68
N LEU A 240 19.01 -5.45 -8.46
CA LEU A 240 19.45 -4.14 -7.96
C LEU A 240 20.62 -3.57 -8.76
N ASN A 241 21.46 -4.41 -9.36
CA ASN A 241 22.60 -3.98 -10.17
C ASN A 241 22.24 -3.64 -11.63
N LYS A 242 20.97 -3.77 -12.04
CA LYS A 242 20.53 -3.46 -13.42
C LYS A 242 20.59 -1.98 -13.76
N SER A 243 20.37 -1.12 -12.77
CA SER A 243 20.45 0.33 -12.89
C SER A 243 21.10 0.91 -11.64
N SER A 244 21.78 2.04 -11.77
CA SER A 244 22.27 2.80 -10.61
C SER A 244 21.16 3.48 -9.80
N ASP A 245 19.94 3.47 -10.34
CA ASP A 245 18.76 4.16 -9.79
C ASP A 245 17.70 3.13 -9.33
N THR A 246 18.13 2.12 -8.57
CA THR A 246 17.23 1.09 -8.01
C THR A 246 17.00 1.28 -6.52
N GLN A 247 15.75 1.11 -6.07
CA GLN A 247 15.41 1.07 -4.63
C GLN A 247 14.82 -0.30 -4.26
N LEU A 248 15.33 -0.92 -3.20
CA LEU A 248 14.78 -2.15 -2.63
C LEU A 248 13.69 -1.80 -1.60
N LEU A 249 12.42 -1.82 -2.02
CA LEU A 249 11.30 -1.33 -1.21
C LEU A 249 10.73 -2.41 -0.29
N LEU A 250 10.85 -3.68 -0.68
CA LEU A 250 10.41 -4.82 0.12
C LEU A 250 11.49 -5.89 0.02
N TYR A 251 11.88 -6.46 1.15
CA TYR A 251 12.61 -7.71 1.23
C TYR A 251 12.14 -8.47 2.45
N ASP A 252 11.30 -9.47 2.22
CA ASP A 252 10.70 -10.26 3.27
C ASP A 252 10.85 -11.78 3.01
N PRO A 253 11.89 -12.42 3.59
CA PRO A 253 12.15 -13.84 3.46
C PRO A 253 10.96 -14.70 3.89
N ALA A 254 10.75 -15.82 3.18
CA ALA A 254 9.72 -16.80 3.50
C ALA A 254 9.72 -17.21 4.97
N THR A 255 8.54 -17.18 5.60
CA THR A 255 8.30 -17.66 6.96
C THR A 255 7.72 -19.08 6.97
N GLY A 256 7.06 -19.48 5.87
CA GLY A 256 6.30 -20.72 5.78
C GLY A 256 4.90 -20.63 6.38
N GLU A 257 4.48 -19.44 6.80
CA GLU A 257 3.09 -19.16 7.15
C GLU A 257 2.23 -19.04 5.89
N ASN A 258 0.92 -19.24 6.03
CA ASN A 258 -0.01 -19.20 4.89
C ASN A 258 -0.06 -17.81 4.25
N GLY A 259 0.22 -17.71 2.95
CA GLY A 259 0.36 -16.46 2.21
C GLY A 259 1.76 -15.84 2.32
N HIS A 260 2.73 -16.57 2.88
CA HIS A 260 4.12 -16.16 3.08
C HIS A 260 5.09 -17.35 3.06
N GLU A 261 4.77 -18.34 2.23
CA GLU A 261 5.60 -19.51 1.98
C GLU A 261 6.78 -19.19 1.04
N LEU A 262 6.68 -18.10 0.27
CA LEU A 262 7.73 -17.59 -0.60
C LEU A 262 8.28 -16.25 -0.10
N THR A 263 9.53 -15.96 -0.45
CA THR A 263 10.11 -14.65 -0.20
C THR A 263 9.42 -13.60 -1.07
N HIS A 264 9.10 -12.47 -0.45
CA HIS A 264 8.57 -11.30 -1.14
C HIS A 264 9.65 -10.25 -1.33
N ALA A 265 9.62 -9.59 -2.49
CA ALA A 265 10.48 -8.45 -2.75
C ALA A 265 9.86 -7.48 -3.75
N ALA A 266 10.21 -6.21 -3.61
CA ALA A 266 9.81 -5.16 -4.53
C ALA A 266 11.00 -4.26 -4.85
N ILE A 267 11.28 -4.08 -6.13
CA ILE A 267 12.40 -3.28 -6.63
C ILE A 267 11.85 -2.20 -7.55
N SER A 268 12.16 -0.94 -7.25
CA SER A 268 11.92 0.16 -8.17
C SER A 268 13.10 0.40 -9.10
N ILE A 269 12.80 0.98 -10.26
CA ILE A 269 13.74 1.73 -11.08
C ILE A 269 13.22 3.15 -11.15
N GLY A 270 14.06 4.12 -10.80
CA GLY A 270 13.62 5.48 -10.51
C GLY A 270 13.41 5.70 -9.01
N ASN A 271 13.54 6.95 -8.60
CA ASN A 271 13.33 7.39 -7.22
C ASN A 271 11.83 7.59 -6.92
N VAL A 272 11.26 6.69 -6.12
CA VAL A 272 9.82 6.68 -5.75
C VAL A 272 9.41 7.90 -4.92
N ASP A 273 10.32 8.45 -4.12
CA ASP A 273 10.03 9.61 -3.25
C ASP A 273 9.86 10.91 -4.06
N THR A 274 10.45 10.98 -5.25
CA THR A 274 10.54 12.22 -6.04
C THR A 274 9.96 12.13 -7.44
N ALA A 275 9.67 10.92 -7.94
CA ALA A 275 9.04 10.75 -9.25
C ALA A 275 7.68 11.45 -9.33
N ASN A 276 7.36 12.03 -10.48
CA ASN A 276 6.02 12.57 -10.74
C ASN A 276 5.02 11.43 -10.90
N HIS A 277 5.43 10.33 -11.54
CA HIS A 277 4.61 9.15 -11.74
C HIS A 277 5.26 7.92 -11.13
N VAL A 278 4.51 7.14 -10.35
CA VAL A 278 4.97 5.88 -9.76
C VAL A 278 4.04 4.76 -10.23
N ALA A 279 4.58 3.76 -10.90
CA ALA A 279 3.81 2.60 -11.36
C ALA A 279 4.20 1.33 -10.60
N THR A 280 3.23 0.67 -9.99
CA THR A 280 3.42 -0.63 -9.34
C THR A 280 2.94 -1.75 -10.25
N TYR A 281 3.86 -2.63 -10.65
CA TYR A 281 3.57 -3.81 -11.45
C TYR A 281 3.31 -5.04 -10.60
N VAL A 282 2.11 -5.60 -10.75
CA VAL A 282 1.64 -6.81 -10.04
C VAL A 282 1.67 -8.00 -11.01
N PRO A 283 2.60 -8.96 -10.82
CA PRO A 283 2.77 -10.11 -11.68
C PRO A 283 1.73 -11.20 -11.38
N GLY A 284 1.66 -12.22 -12.24
CA GLY A 284 0.72 -13.33 -12.10
C GLY A 284 1.33 -14.64 -11.61
N MET A 285 0.61 -15.73 -11.82
CA MET A 285 1.00 -17.10 -11.42
C MET A 285 2.43 -17.45 -11.85
N THR A 286 3.05 -18.39 -11.15
CA THR A 286 4.43 -18.89 -11.34
C THR A 286 5.55 -17.89 -11.06
N THR A 287 5.21 -16.67 -10.67
CA THR A 287 6.19 -15.64 -10.32
C THR A 287 6.76 -15.89 -8.93
N ASN A 288 8.08 -15.81 -8.79
CA ASN A 288 8.77 -15.83 -7.50
C ASN A 288 10.08 -15.03 -7.60
N VAL A 289 10.66 -14.66 -6.46
CA VAL A 289 11.86 -13.81 -6.41
C VAL A 289 13.04 -14.46 -7.16
N THR A 290 13.28 -15.75 -6.96
CA THR A 290 14.41 -16.48 -7.55
C THR A 290 14.36 -16.47 -9.07
N ASP A 291 13.22 -16.83 -9.66
CA ASP A 291 13.12 -17.07 -11.10
C ASP A 291 12.71 -15.82 -11.90
N SER A 292 12.05 -14.85 -11.26
CA SER A 292 11.32 -13.79 -11.97
C SER A 292 11.81 -12.37 -11.71
N MET A 293 12.42 -12.10 -10.55
CA MET A 293 12.73 -10.72 -10.14
C MET A 293 13.63 -10.00 -11.14
N GLU A 294 14.63 -10.70 -11.70
CA GLU A 294 15.53 -10.10 -12.69
C GLU A 294 14.81 -9.68 -13.98
N ASN A 295 13.93 -10.56 -14.51
CA ASN A 295 13.18 -10.28 -15.73
C ASN A 295 12.15 -9.18 -15.51
N ILE A 296 11.42 -9.22 -14.39
CA ILE A 296 10.47 -8.17 -14.01
C ILE A 296 11.17 -6.83 -13.88
N THR A 297 12.35 -6.79 -13.24
CA THR A 297 13.14 -5.55 -13.12
C THR A 297 13.55 -5.02 -14.50
N ASN A 298 13.94 -5.90 -15.43
CA ASN A 298 14.25 -5.48 -16.81
C ASN A 298 12.99 -4.97 -17.55
N ASP A 299 11.83 -5.61 -17.37
CA ASP A 299 10.58 -5.16 -17.98
C ASP A 299 10.15 -3.79 -17.44
N MET A 300 10.33 -3.55 -16.14
CA MET A 300 10.07 -2.27 -15.52
C MET A 300 11.06 -1.18 -15.95
N LEU A 301 12.31 -1.53 -16.27
CA LEU A 301 13.27 -0.60 -16.89
C LEU A 301 12.74 -0.13 -18.25
N ASN A 302 12.37 -1.08 -19.11
CA ASN A 302 11.84 -0.78 -20.44
C ASN A 302 10.54 0.03 -20.35
N MET A 303 9.67 -0.29 -19.38
CA MET A 303 8.42 0.42 -19.14
C MET A 303 8.65 1.87 -18.70
N LYS A 304 9.63 2.10 -17.81
CA LYS A 304 10.02 3.45 -17.38
C LYS A 304 10.51 4.27 -18.57
N ASP A 305 11.39 3.70 -19.39
CA ASP A 305 11.96 4.37 -20.56
C ASP A 305 10.86 4.76 -21.58
N ASP A 306 9.87 3.89 -21.81
CA ASP A 306 8.73 4.17 -22.70
C ASP A 306 7.80 5.24 -22.09
N ALA A 307 7.49 5.16 -20.79
CA ALA A 307 6.66 6.16 -20.10
C ALA A 307 7.29 7.56 -20.11
N GLU A 308 8.61 7.66 -19.89
CA GLU A 308 9.37 8.91 -20.01
C GLU A 308 9.47 9.42 -21.46
N ALA A 309 9.34 8.55 -22.46
CA ALA A 309 9.24 8.99 -23.85
C ALA A 309 7.86 9.62 -24.18
N VAL A 310 6.82 9.21 -23.46
CA VAL A 310 5.44 9.73 -23.61
C VAL A 310 5.23 11.06 -22.86
N ASN A 311 5.94 11.29 -21.75
CA ASN A 311 5.71 12.43 -20.85
C ASN A 311 7.00 13.20 -20.50
N ALA A 312 6.86 14.47 -20.09
CA ALA A 312 7.99 15.31 -19.69
C ALA A 312 8.33 15.23 -18.17
N GLY A 313 7.64 14.37 -17.41
CA GLY A 313 7.85 14.17 -15.97
C GLY A 313 8.73 12.96 -15.64
N SER A 314 9.25 12.90 -14.41
CA SER A 314 10.02 11.74 -13.93
C SER A 314 9.12 10.56 -13.62
N VAL A 315 9.57 9.35 -13.97
CA VAL A 315 8.82 8.10 -13.74
C VAL A 315 9.63 7.16 -12.86
N ALA A 316 8.98 6.50 -11.90
CA ALA A 316 9.52 5.32 -11.23
C ALA A 316 8.59 4.12 -11.47
N THR A 317 9.15 2.97 -11.83
CA THR A 317 8.41 1.72 -12.04
C THR A 317 8.86 0.68 -11.02
N ILE A 318 7.93 -0.05 -10.43
CA ILE A 318 8.17 -1.00 -9.34
C ILE A 318 7.76 -2.39 -9.81
N GLY A 319 8.70 -3.34 -9.81
CA GLY A 319 8.38 -4.75 -9.89
C GLY A 319 8.02 -5.27 -8.51
N TRP A 320 6.74 -5.62 -8.26
CA TRP A 320 6.24 -5.95 -6.93
C TRP A 320 5.84 -7.42 -6.82
N ILE A 321 6.69 -8.24 -6.20
CA ILE A 321 6.37 -9.61 -5.78
C ILE A 321 6.09 -9.57 -4.26
N GLY A 322 4.94 -9.01 -3.88
CA GLY A 322 4.53 -8.82 -2.48
C GLY A 322 3.46 -9.78 -1.97
N TYR A 323 3.29 -10.92 -2.66
CA TYR A 323 2.34 -11.96 -2.30
C TYR A 323 2.79 -13.31 -2.90
N ASP A 324 2.25 -14.40 -2.36
CA ASP A 324 2.49 -15.76 -2.86
C ASP A 324 1.73 -15.98 -4.18
N CYS A 325 2.42 -15.74 -5.29
CA CYS A 325 1.85 -15.96 -6.61
C CYS A 325 1.56 -17.46 -6.80
N PRO A 326 0.33 -17.85 -7.20
CA PRO A 326 -0.02 -19.27 -7.34
C PRO A 326 0.96 -20.03 -8.23
N PRO A 327 1.43 -21.23 -7.84
CA PRO A 327 2.30 -22.03 -8.68
C PRO A 327 1.54 -22.66 -9.85
N HIS A 328 2.26 -23.26 -10.79
CA HIS A 328 1.63 -23.90 -11.94
C HIS A 328 0.93 -25.22 -11.52
N PRO A 329 -0.37 -25.40 -11.85
CA PRO A 329 -1.18 -26.39 -11.16
C PRO A 329 -0.81 -27.84 -11.45
N LEU A 330 -0.37 -28.13 -12.67
CA LEU A 330 0.00 -29.49 -13.07
C LEU A 330 1.38 -29.91 -12.58
N THR A 331 2.31 -28.97 -12.41
CA THR A 331 3.70 -29.25 -12.02
C THR A 331 3.84 -29.33 -10.51
N ASN A 332 3.02 -28.57 -9.78
CA ASN A 332 3.10 -28.45 -8.32
C ASN A 332 1.95 -29.19 -7.61
N ASN A 333 0.98 -29.73 -8.36
CA ASN A 333 -0.24 -30.36 -7.82
C ASN A 333 -0.98 -29.43 -6.83
N ASP A 334 -1.00 -28.14 -7.16
CA ASP A 334 -1.62 -27.08 -6.39
C ASP A 334 -2.61 -26.32 -7.27
N TRP A 335 -3.85 -26.21 -6.83
CA TRP A 335 -4.94 -25.62 -7.60
C TRP A 335 -5.32 -24.22 -7.09
N SER A 336 -4.50 -23.59 -6.25
CA SER A 336 -4.71 -22.22 -5.75
C SER A 336 -5.02 -21.20 -6.86
N VAL A 337 -4.44 -21.38 -8.06
CA VAL A 337 -4.70 -20.53 -9.24
C VAL A 337 -6.16 -20.49 -9.70
N VAL A 338 -7.00 -21.46 -9.31
CA VAL A 338 -8.45 -21.47 -9.65
C VAL A 338 -9.32 -20.78 -8.60
N GLY A 339 -8.73 -20.37 -7.47
CA GLY A 339 -9.40 -19.62 -6.41
C GLY A 339 -8.82 -18.21 -6.26
N THR A 340 -9.45 -17.39 -5.43
CA THR A 340 -9.08 -15.99 -5.19
C THR A 340 -8.37 -15.76 -3.85
N GLY A 341 -8.04 -16.82 -3.09
CA GLY A 341 -7.45 -16.70 -1.75
C GLY A 341 -6.11 -15.94 -1.74
N GLU A 342 -5.17 -16.32 -2.61
CA GLU A 342 -3.90 -15.60 -2.76
C GLU A 342 -4.11 -14.17 -3.26
N ALA A 343 -5.07 -13.97 -4.16
CA ALA A 343 -5.42 -12.65 -4.68
C ALA A 343 -5.97 -11.72 -3.59
N GLU A 344 -6.76 -12.23 -2.65
CA GLU A 344 -7.33 -11.45 -1.55
C GLU A 344 -6.25 -11.04 -0.54
N MET A 345 -5.38 -11.98 -0.12
CA MET A 345 -4.26 -11.68 0.78
C MET A 345 -3.27 -10.72 0.12
N GLY A 346 -2.88 -10.98 -1.13
CA GLY A 346 -2.00 -10.09 -1.88
C GLY A 346 -2.60 -8.71 -2.13
N GLY A 347 -3.92 -8.63 -2.32
CA GLY A 347 -4.63 -7.36 -2.45
C GLY A 347 -4.54 -6.49 -1.19
N GLN A 348 -4.67 -7.09 0.00
CA GLN A 348 -4.49 -6.37 1.27
C GLN A 348 -3.07 -5.80 1.40
N SER A 349 -2.05 -6.58 1.06
CA SER A 349 -0.65 -6.13 1.05
C SER A 349 -0.40 -5.03 0.02
N LEU A 350 -1.00 -5.11 -1.18
CA LEU A 350 -0.87 -4.10 -2.22
C LEU A 350 -1.52 -2.76 -1.83
N ALA A 351 -2.70 -2.80 -1.20
CA ALA A 351 -3.38 -1.60 -0.72
C ALA A 351 -2.47 -0.85 0.27
N ARG A 352 -1.94 -1.54 1.28
CA ARG A 352 -0.99 -0.96 2.23
C ARG A 352 0.28 -0.43 1.55
N PHE A 353 0.83 -1.17 0.58
CA PHE A 353 2.04 -0.74 -0.13
C PHE A 353 1.85 0.58 -0.88
N THR A 354 0.76 0.72 -1.64
CA THR A 354 0.44 1.94 -2.41
C THR A 354 0.06 3.12 -1.52
N GLU A 355 -0.66 2.87 -0.43
CA GLU A 355 -0.94 3.86 0.61
C GLU A 355 0.35 4.34 1.29
N GLY A 356 1.29 3.43 1.57
CA GLY A 356 2.58 3.75 2.16
C GLY A 356 3.44 4.67 1.28
N ILE A 357 3.37 4.50 -0.05
CA ILE A 357 4.02 5.41 -1.01
C ILE A 357 3.39 6.81 -0.93
N GLN A 358 2.05 6.90 -0.88
CA GLN A 358 1.36 8.18 -0.74
C GLN A 358 1.73 8.88 0.57
N ASP A 359 1.68 8.13 1.68
CA ASP A 359 1.77 8.68 3.03
C ASP A 359 3.19 9.09 3.41
N SER A 360 4.20 8.31 2.99
CA SER A 360 5.61 8.68 3.19
C SER A 360 5.98 10.00 2.51
N ARG A 361 5.27 10.36 1.42
CA ARG A 361 5.47 11.60 0.66
C ARG A 361 4.70 12.80 1.23
N ASN A 362 3.88 12.62 2.26
CA ASN A 362 3.13 13.71 2.91
C ASN A 362 3.96 14.49 3.96
N ASP A 363 5.29 14.58 3.79
CA ASP A 363 6.18 15.26 4.75
C ASP A 363 5.88 16.77 4.84
N GLY A 364 5.32 17.18 5.98
CA GLY A 364 5.04 18.57 6.34
C GLY A 364 3.68 19.13 5.88
N ASP A 365 3.07 18.57 4.84
CA ASP A 365 1.75 18.96 4.33
C ASP A 365 0.86 17.71 4.18
N VAL A 366 0.10 17.40 5.24
CA VAL A 366 -0.84 16.27 5.27
C VAL A 366 -1.85 16.42 4.13
N GLY A 367 -1.88 15.46 3.20
CA GLY A 367 -2.89 15.37 2.15
C GLY A 367 -2.53 16.01 0.80
N VAL A 368 -1.24 16.25 0.50
CA VAL A 368 -0.84 16.97 -0.73
C VAL A 368 0.32 16.29 -1.49
N SER A 369 0.61 15.00 -1.28
CA SER A 369 1.53 14.31 -2.19
C SER A 369 0.95 14.32 -3.61
N SER A 370 1.59 15.07 -4.50
CA SER A 370 1.19 15.24 -5.90
C SER A 370 1.68 14.08 -6.79
N VAL A 371 2.01 12.94 -6.20
CA VAL A 371 2.39 11.75 -6.94
C VAL A 371 1.19 11.25 -7.73
N HIS A 372 1.43 10.91 -8.98
CA HIS A 372 0.48 10.18 -9.78
C HIS A 372 0.81 8.69 -9.68
N GLN A 373 -0.04 7.89 -9.03
CA GLN A 373 0.20 6.46 -8.87
C GLN A 373 -0.64 5.63 -9.84
N SER A 374 0.01 4.66 -10.47
CA SER A 374 -0.66 3.69 -11.33
C SER A 374 -0.41 2.27 -10.84
N VAL A 375 -1.43 1.43 -10.87
CA VAL A 375 -1.28 -0.02 -10.66
C VAL A 375 -1.46 -0.71 -12.01
N ILE A 376 -0.42 -1.41 -12.47
CA ILE A 376 -0.43 -2.17 -13.72
C ILE A 376 -0.32 -3.66 -13.39
N ALA A 377 -1.21 -4.50 -13.92
CA ALA A 377 -1.31 -5.87 -13.44
C ALA A 377 -1.53 -6.89 -14.55
N HIS A 378 -0.81 -8.02 -14.46
CA HIS A 378 -0.84 -9.08 -15.47
C HIS A 378 -1.46 -10.36 -14.93
N SER A 379 -2.30 -11.02 -15.74
CA SER A 379 -2.77 -12.38 -15.43
C SER A 379 -3.42 -12.45 -14.04
N TYR A 380 -3.09 -13.45 -13.21
CA TYR A 380 -3.56 -13.56 -11.81
C TYR A 380 -3.27 -12.31 -10.95
N GLY A 381 -2.21 -11.57 -11.29
CA GLY A 381 -1.91 -10.27 -10.68
C GLY A 381 -3.02 -9.25 -10.90
N SER A 382 -3.78 -9.34 -12.00
CA SER A 382 -4.96 -8.49 -12.24
C SER A 382 -6.06 -8.72 -11.21
N THR A 383 -6.32 -9.99 -10.87
CA THR A 383 -7.27 -10.36 -9.81
C THR A 383 -6.76 -9.84 -8.47
N THR A 384 -5.49 -10.10 -8.13
CA THR A 384 -4.84 -9.63 -6.90
C THR A 384 -4.90 -8.11 -6.76
N ALA A 385 -4.52 -7.40 -7.82
CA ALA A 385 -4.53 -5.96 -7.85
C ALA A 385 -5.94 -5.38 -7.70
N SER A 386 -6.96 -6.03 -8.28
CA SER A 386 -8.34 -5.58 -8.13
C SER A 386 -8.84 -5.63 -6.69
N TYR A 387 -8.41 -6.61 -5.89
CA TYR A 387 -8.69 -6.61 -4.45
C TYR A 387 -8.00 -5.46 -3.73
N GLY A 388 -6.76 -5.13 -4.11
CA GLY A 388 -6.03 -4.03 -3.49
C GLY A 388 -6.59 -2.65 -3.85
N VAL A 389 -6.90 -2.43 -5.13
CA VAL A 389 -7.43 -1.15 -5.64
C VAL A 389 -8.88 -0.89 -5.15
N GLU A 390 -9.67 -1.93 -4.87
CA GLU A 390 -10.96 -1.76 -4.17
C GLU A 390 -10.78 -1.34 -2.70
N GLN A 391 -9.71 -1.78 -2.04
CA GLN A 391 -9.47 -1.54 -0.61
C GLN A 391 -8.73 -0.23 -0.34
N VAL A 392 -7.92 0.23 -1.29
CA VAL A 392 -7.09 1.43 -1.16
C VAL A 392 -7.95 2.66 -0.89
N ARG A 393 -7.48 3.61 -0.08
CA ARG A 393 -8.17 4.89 0.12
C ARG A 393 -8.39 5.61 -1.22
N PRO A 394 -9.59 6.19 -1.45
CA PRO A 394 -9.85 7.00 -2.64
C PRO A 394 -8.81 8.12 -2.82
N GLY A 395 -8.28 8.25 -4.04
CA GLY A 395 -7.27 9.24 -4.39
C GLY A 395 -5.82 8.81 -4.15
N VAL A 396 -5.57 7.57 -3.73
CA VAL A 396 -4.21 7.00 -3.65
C VAL A 396 -3.75 6.46 -4.99
N VAL A 397 -4.64 5.82 -5.76
CA VAL A 397 -4.35 5.28 -7.09
C VAL A 397 -5.12 6.11 -8.13
N ASP A 398 -4.39 6.65 -9.11
CA ASP A 398 -4.94 7.50 -10.17
C ASP A 398 -5.35 6.69 -11.40
N ASP A 399 -4.60 5.65 -11.75
CA ASP A 399 -4.92 4.78 -12.88
C ASP A 399 -4.72 3.29 -12.55
N PHE A 400 -5.68 2.46 -12.96
CA PHE A 400 -5.60 1.01 -12.83
C PHE A 400 -5.67 0.34 -14.20
N CYS A 401 -4.64 -0.41 -14.58
CA CYS A 401 -4.57 -1.10 -15.86
C CYS A 401 -4.33 -2.60 -15.67
N VAL A 402 -5.22 -3.42 -16.23
CA VAL A 402 -5.11 -4.87 -16.22
C VAL A 402 -4.89 -5.42 -17.62
N PHE A 403 -4.11 -6.49 -17.75
CA PHE A 403 -3.84 -7.08 -19.05
C PHE A 403 -3.68 -8.60 -19.00
N GLY A 404 -4.28 -9.27 -19.98
CA GLY A 404 -4.43 -10.73 -19.96
C GLY A 404 -5.17 -11.24 -18.71
N SER A 405 -6.10 -10.44 -18.18
CA SER A 405 -6.75 -10.68 -16.90
C SER A 405 -7.73 -11.86 -16.97
N PRO A 406 -7.61 -12.88 -16.10
CA PRO A 406 -8.63 -13.92 -15.94
C PRO A 406 -9.88 -13.45 -15.20
N GLY A 407 -9.92 -12.19 -14.78
CA GLY A 407 -11.04 -11.58 -14.10
C GLY A 407 -10.56 -10.62 -13.01
N VAL A 408 -11.32 -9.56 -12.80
CA VAL A 408 -11.23 -8.69 -11.62
C VAL A 408 -12.36 -9.06 -10.66
N LYS A 409 -12.16 -8.86 -9.36
CA LYS A 409 -13.09 -9.33 -8.30
C LYS A 409 -14.57 -9.09 -8.65
N GLU A 410 -14.96 -7.82 -8.74
CA GLU A 410 -16.30 -7.39 -9.13
C GLU A 410 -16.23 -6.63 -10.45
N GLY A 411 -16.26 -5.30 -10.49
CA GLY A 411 -16.06 -4.55 -11.73
C GLY A 411 -15.48 -3.17 -11.50
N GLY A 412 -15.36 -2.39 -12.58
CA GLY A 412 -14.68 -1.09 -12.53
C GLY A 412 -15.32 -0.10 -11.55
N TRP A 413 -16.62 -0.23 -11.28
CA TRP A 413 -17.35 0.63 -10.34
C TRP A 413 -16.95 0.45 -8.86
N ASP A 414 -16.30 -0.66 -8.50
CA ASP A 414 -15.84 -0.93 -7.13
C ASP A 414 -14.37 -0.52 -6.91
N MET A 415 -13.66 -0.14 -7.97
CA MET A 415 -12.25 0.26 -7.89
C MET A 415 -12.15 1.70 -7.38
N ASN A 416 -11.35 1.95 -6.33
CA ASN A 416 -11.13 3.30 -5.79
C ASN A 416 -10.14 4.12 -6.65
N VAL A 417 -10.42 4.22 -7.95
CA VAL A 417 -9.75 5.10 -8.91
C VAL A 417 -10.76 6.12 -9.47
N PRO A 418 -10.31 7.26 -10.01
CA PRO A 418 -11.21 8.21 -10.67
C PRO A 418 -12.03 7.58 -11.81
N GLU A 419 -13.25 8.07 -12.02
CA GLU A 419 -14.14 7.58 -13.08
C GLU A 419 -13.47 7.69 -14.46
N GLY A 420 -13.42 6.58 -15.20
CA GLY A 420 -12.77 6.51 -16.52
C GLY A 420 -11.28 6.16 -16.51
N HIS A 421 -10.70 5.90 -15.34
CA HIS A 421 -9.27 5.57 -15.16
C HIS A 421 -9.00 4.08 -14.89
N ASN A 422 -9.96 3.21 -15.22
CA ASN A 422 -9.75 1.77 -15.32
C ASN A 422 -9.48 1.41 -16.79
N TYR A 423 -8.43 0.61 -17.06
CA TYR A 423 -8.03 0.22 -18.41
C TYR A 423 -7.81 -1.28 -18.52
N ALA A 424 -8.13 -1.84 -19.69
CA ALA A 424 -7.96 -3.26 -19.96
C ALA A 424 -7.32 -3.52 -21.33
N LEU A 425 -6.31 -4.39 -21.38
CA LEU A 425 -5.77 -4.92 -22.63
C LEU A 425 -6.03 -6.44 -22.71
N GLY A 426 -6.55 -6.89 -23.85
CA GLY A 426 -6.78 -8.30 -24.13
C GLY A 426 -6.40 -8.67 -25.56
N PHE A 427 -5.43 -9.57 -25.72
CA PHE A 427 -5.19 -10.19 -27.02
C PHE A 427 -6.31 -11.19 -27.33
N SER A 428 -6.86 -11.14 -28.54
CA SER A 428 -7.92 -12.06 -28.99
C SER A 428 -7.56 -13.56 -28.93
N ASN A 429 -6.27 -13.89 -28.86
CA ASN A 429 -5.72 -15.25 -28.74
C ASN A 429 -5.13 -15.53 -27.34
N ASP A 430 -5.38 -14.67 -26.36
CA ASP A 430 -5.07 -14.94 -24.96
C ASP A 430 -6.19 -15.79 -24.35
N GLY A 431 -5.90 -17.06 -24.09
CA GLY A 431 -6.86 -18.01 -23.51
C GLY A 431 -7.06 -17.88 -22.00
N VAL A 432 -6.30 -17.00 -21.33
CA VAL A 432 -6.48 -16.70 -19.90
C VAL A 432 -7.39 -15.51 -19.72
N SER A 433 -7.38 -14.55 -20.66
CA SER A 433 -8.25 -13.37 -20.60
C SER A 433 -9.73 -13.77 -20.55
N GLY A 434 -10.47 -13.28 -19.56
CA GLY A 434 -11.90 -13.59 -19.42
C GLY A 434 -12.46 -13.40 -18.01
N SER A 435 -13.46 -14.22 -17.65
CA SER A 435 -14.22 -14.16 -16.39
C SER A 435 -14.06 -15.42 -15.54
N TYR A 436 -12.84 -15.96 -15.46
CA TYR A 436 -12.51 -17.18 -14.70
C TYR A 436 -12.41 -16.92 -13.19
N LEU A 437 -11.89 -15.76 -12.79
CA LEU A 437 -11.64 -15.36 -11.40
C LEU A 437 -12.40 -14.09 -11.00
N GLY A 438 -13.51 -13.81 -11.67
CA GLY A 438 -14.33 -12.63 -11.44
C GLY A 438 -14.95 -12.12 -12.74
N ARG A 439 -15.24 -10.83 -12.83
CA ARG A 439 -15.77 -10.21 -14.06
C ARG A 439 -14.66 -9.99 -15.07
N ASP A 440 -14.99 -10.17 -16.34
CA ASP A 440 -14.08 -9.87 -17.44
C ASP A 440 -13.94 -8.35 -17.62
N PRO A 441 -12.76 -7.76 -17.36
CA PRO A 441 -12.56 -6.32 -17.49
C PRO A 441 -12.62 -5.85 -18.96
N VAL A 442 -12.40 -6.73 -19.94
CA VAL A 442 -12.54 -6.36 -21.37
C VAL A 442 -14.01 -6.18 -21.77
N MET A 443 -14.92 -6.83 -21.03
CA MET A 443 -16.37 -6.77 -21.27
C MET A 443 -17.09 -5.81 -20.31
N ASP A 444 -16.37 -5.20 -19.38
CA ASP A 444 -16.91 -4.27 -18.39
C ASP A 444 -16.91 -2.82 -18.94
N PRO A 445 -18.06 -2.13 -19.04
CA PRO A 445 -18.11 -0.75 -19.54
C PRO A 445 -17.29 0.25 -18.73
N ASP A 446 -17.02 -0.04 -17.45
CA ASP A 446 -16.23 0.85 -16.58
C ASP A 446 -14.73 0.70 -16.80
N PHE A 447 -14.29 -0.29 -17.58
CA PHE A 447 -12.91 -0.44 -18.06
C PHE A 447 -12.79 0.04 -19.51
N LYS A 448 -11.92 1.02 -19.74
CA LYS A 448 -11.56 1.46 -21.08
C LYS A 448 -10.67 0.43 -21.76
N GLY A 449 -11.20 -0.23 -22.78
CA GLY A 449 -10.45 -1.17 -23.60
C GLY A 449 -9.36 -0.47 -24.43
N LEU A 450 -8.10 -0.85 -24.22
CA LEU A 450 -6.96 -0.41 -25.00
C LEU A 450 -6.56 -1.51 -26.00
N ASN A 451 -6.21 -1.11 -27.23
CA ASN A 451 -5.86 -2.07 -28.28
C ASN A 451 -4.40 -2.53 -28.11
N PRO A 452 -4.12 -3.81 -27.85
CA PRO A 452 -2.74 -4.28 -27.67
C PRO A 452 -1.98 -4.50 -28.99
N LYS A 453 -2.61 -4.24 -30.15
CA LYS A 453 -2.03 -4.49 -31.49
C LYS A 453 -1.99 -3.26 -32.37
N ASP A 454 -0.88 -3.12 -33.07
CA ASP A 454 -0.73 -2.29 -34.27
C ASP A 454 -0.25 -3.15 -35.47
N ALA A 455 0.18 -2.49 -36.54
CA ALA A 455 0.68 -3.16 -37.74
C ALA A 455 2.02 -3.89 -37.53
N ASP A 456 2.80 -3.49 -36.52
CA ASP A 456 4.16 -3.97 -36.26
C ASP A 456 4.21 -5.00 -35.10
N THR A 457 3.06 -5.31 -34.50
CA THR A 457 2.94 -6.28 -33.41
C THR A 457 3.26 -7.70 -33.87
N THR A 458 4.42 -8.22 -33.44
CA THR A 458 4.92 -9.56 -33.82
C THR A 458 4.69 -10.65 -32.78
N LYS A 459 4.46 -10.26 -31.51
CA LYS A 459 4.16 -11.18 -30.40
C LYS A 459 2.77 -10.87 -29.85
N THR A 460 1.99 -11.91 -29.59
CA THR A 460 0.60 -11.82 -29.09
C THR A 460 0.34 -12.96 -28.10
N GLY A 461 -0.85 -13.00 -27.51
CA GLY A 461 -1.22 -13.99 -26.50
C GLY A 461 -0.71 -13.60 -25.11
N HIS A 462 -0.80 -14.52 -24.16
CA HIS A 462 -0.72 -14.20 -22.74
C HIS A 462 0.57 -13.52 -22.28
N SER A 463 1.70 -13.81 -22.93
CA SER A 463 3.01 -13.22 -22.61
C SER A 463 3.38 -12.02 -23.50
N GLY A 464 2.44 -11.50 -24.29
CA GLY A 464 2.71 -10.49 -25.32
C GLY A 464 2.70 -9.03 -24.84
N TYR A 465 2.21 -8.75 -23.63
CA TYR A 465 1.85 -7.38 -23.22
C TYR A 465 3.03 -6.50 -22.81
N LEU A 466 4.08 -7.09 -22.22
CA LEU A 466 5.28 -6.37 -21.75
C LEU A 466 6.48 -6.55 -22.69
N VAL A 467 6.24 -6.99 -23.94
CA VAL A 467 7.31 -7.15 -24.92
C VAL A 467 7.90 -5.77 -25.20
N ASN A 468 9.21 -5.61 -24.97
CA ASN A 468 9.92 -4.35 -25.17
C ASN A 468 9.67 -3.76 -26.58
N GLY A 469 9.25 -2.50 -26.63
CA GLY A 469 8.92 -1.75 -27.85
C GLY A 469 7.64 -2.19 -28.55
N SER A 470 6.80 -3.00 -27.89
CA SER A 470 5.50 -3.40 -28.44
C SER A 470 4.44 -2.31 -28.25
N HIS A 471 3.42 -2.32 -29.10
CA HIS A 471 2.29 -1.41 -28.97
C HIS A 471 1.56 -1.58 -27.62
N ALA A 472 1.40 -2.82 -27.15
CA ALA A 472 0.78 -3.09 -25.84
C ALA A 472 1.55 -2.44 -24.68
N GLN A 473 2.89 -2.54 -24.69
CA GLN A 473 3.73 -1.86 -23.69
C GLN A 473 3.54 -0.35 -23.75
N HIS A 474 3.52 0.22 -24.96
CA HIS A 474 3.35 1.66 -25.16
C HIS A 474 2.00 2.18 -24.67
N GLU A 475 0.91 1.43 -24.88
CA GLU A 475 -0.41 1.80 -24.35
C GLU A 475 -0.43 1.74 -22.81
N ILE A 476 0.26 0.78 -22.19
CA ILE A 476 0.43 0.72 -20.72
C ILE A 476 1.27 1.90 -20.24
N ALA A 477 2.35 2.25 -20.94
CA ALA A 477 3.22 3.37 -20.62
C ALA A 477 2.46 4.71 -20.63
N LYS A 478 1.50 4.90 -21.55
CA LYS A 478 0.60 6.05 -21.54
C LYS A 478 -0.28 6.11 -20.29
N VAL A 479 -0.80 4.97 -19.84
CA VAL A 479 -1.59 4.90 -18.60
C VAL A 479 -0.76 5.33 -17.39
N ILE A 480 0.49 4.85 -17.28
CA ILE A 480 1.40 5.20 -16.17
C ILE A 480 1.57 6.71 -15.99
N VAL A 481 1.48 7.47 -17.08
CA VAL A 481 1.66 8.94 -17.08
C VAL A 481 0.34 9.72 -17.22
N GLY A 482 -0.80 9.08 -16.97
CA GLY A 482 -2.13 9.72 -16.96
C GLY A 482 -2.66 10.09 -18.35
N LYS A 483 -2.18 9.43 -19.41
CA LYS A 483 -2.58 9.65 -20.81
C LYS A 483 -3.28 8.43 -21.42
N GLY A 484 -3.90 7.61 -20.57
CA GLY A 484 -4.51 6.34 -20.97
C GLY A 484 -5.56 6.51 -22.09
N GLY A 485 -5.28 5.93 -23.25
CA GLY A 485 -6.15 5.96 -24.42
C GLY A 485 -6.37 7.36 -25.04
N GLU A 486 -5.40 8.25 -24.89
CA GLU A 486 -5.09 9.34 -25.84
C GLU A 486 -4.23 8.82 -26.99
#